data_AF-A0A834H7H5-F1
#
_entry.id   AF-A0A834H7H5-F1
#
_cell.length_a   1.000
_cell.length_b   1.000
_cell.length_c   1.000
_cell.angle_alpha   90.00
_cell.angle_beta   90.00
_cell.angle_gamma   90.00
#
_symmetry.space_group_name_H-M   'P 1'
#
loop_
_entity.id
_entity.type
_entity.pdbx_description
1 polymer ?
#
loop_
_entity_poly.entity_id
_entity_poly.type
_entity_poly.pdbx_seq_one_letter_code
_entity_poly.pdbx_strand_id
1 'polypeptide(L)'
;MYDDIALDDLNARKGIIIHHPYGQDAYKGVPKDYTGRHVTKENFLAVLRGERKDVKGGSGKVLASKAYDRVFLYNSSHGELGGFHDA
;
A
#
# COMPACT_ATOMS: atom_id res chain seq x y z
N MET A 1 1.26 0.43 -1.96
CA MET A 1 0.76 0.22 -3.33
C MET A 1 1.94 0.31 -4.26
N TYR A 2 2.09 -0.54 -5.27
CA TYR A 2 3.30 -0.52 -6.10
C TYR A 2 3.46 0.81 -6.87
N ASP A 3 2.34 1.49 -7.17
CA ASP A 3 2.28 2.83 -7.78
C ASP A 3 2.71 2.89 -9.26
N ASP A 4 2.52 1.79 -9.98
CA ASP A 4 2.79 1.62 -11.41
C ASP A 4 1.57 1.92 -12.30
N ILE A 5 0.34 1.80 -11.80
CA ILE A 5 -0.88 1.89 -12.63
C ILE A 5 -1.22 3.31 -13.13
N ALA A 6 -1.08 4.34 -12.30
CA ALA A 6 -1.60 5.67 -12.64
C ALA A 6 -0.91 6.26 -13.88
N LEU A 7 0.38 6.01 -14.05
CA LEU A 7 1.18 6.50 -15.17
C LEU A 7 1.59 5.41 -16.16
N ASP A 8 1.11 4.18 -15.99
CA ASP A 8 1.37 3.05 -16.90
C ASP A 8 0.97 3.40 -18.35
N ASP A 9 1.75 2.95 -19.34
CA ASP A 9 1.53 3.23 -20.76
C ASP A 9 0.22 2.69 -21.33
N LEU A 10 -0.35 1.67 -20.68
CA LEU A 10 -1.64 1.11 -21.03
C LEU A 10 -2.81 1.84 -20.32
N ASN A 11 -2.53 2.72 -19.36
CA ASN A 11 -3.59 3.51 -18.73
C ASN A 11 -4.06 4.63 -19.67
N ALA A 12 -5.23 4.43 -20.29
CA ALA A 12 -5.88 5.39 -21.19
C ALA A 12 -6.22 6.74 -20.52
N ARG A 13 -6.25 6.82 -19.19
CA ARG A 13 -6.50 8.03 -18.40
C ARG A 13 -5.32 8.28 -17.45
N LYS A 14 -4.18 8.70 -18.01
CA LYS A 14 -2.95 8.98 -17.25
C LYS A 14 -3.23 9.87 -16.03
N GLY A 15 -2.69 9.45 -14.89
CA GLY A 15 -2.83 10.10 -13.59
C GLY A 15 -4.14 9.80 -12.85
N ILE A 16 -5.03 8.98 -13.42
CA ILE A 16 -6.35 8.65 -12.84
C ILE A 16 -6.45 7.14 -12.63
N ILE A 17 -7.03 6.73 -11.50
CA ILE A 17 -7.46 5.35 -11.25
C ILE A 17 -8.93 5.37 -10.82
N ILE A 18 -9.78 4.56 -11.45
CA ILE A 18 -11.19 4.38 -11.07
C ILE A 18 -11.41 2.93 -10.60
N HIS A 19 -12.32 2.72 -9.64
CA HIS A 19 -12.61 1.37 -9.11
C HIS A 19 -13.97 0.80 -9.55
N HIS A 20 -14.76 1.57 -10.31
CA HIS A 20 -16.02 1.11 -10.91
C HIS A 20 -16.37 1.94 -12.16
N PRO A 21 -17.27 1.46 -13.03
CA PRO A 21 -17.74 2.23 -14.18
C PRO A 21 -18.28 3.60 -13.77
N TYR A 22 -17.90 4.64 -14.52
CA TYR A 22 -18.27 6.04 -14.25
C TYR A 22 -17.88 6.58 -12.86
N GLY A 23 -16.95 5.91 -12.18
CA GLY A 23 -16.42 6.34 -10.89
C GLY A 23 -15.55 7.60 -10.98
N GLN A 24 -15.41 8.27 -9.83
CA GLN A 24 -14.47 9.37 -9.66
C GLN A 24 -13.04 8.84 -9.52
N ASP A 25 -12.06 9.73 -9.68
CA ASP A 25 -10.66 9.42 -9.44
C ASP A 25 -10.41 9.05 -7.98
N ALA A 26 -9.98 7.81 -7.75
CA ALA A 26 -9.62 7.28 -6.45
C ALA A 26 -8.13 7.40 -6.16
N TYR A 27 -7.31 7.89 -7.10
CA TYR A 27 -5.86 7.97 -6.95
C TYR A 27 -5.40 9.29 -6.32
N LYS A 28 -6.00 10.42 -6.71
CA LYS A 28 -5.61 11.74 -6.21
C LYS A 28 -5.70 11.80 -4.69
N GLY A 29 -4.59 12.20 -4.07
CA GLY A 29 -4.49 12.38 -2.62
C GLY A 29 -4.18 11.10 -1.83
N VAL A 30 -4.09 9.94 -2.48
CA VAL A 30 -3.68 8.69 -1.80
C VAL A 30 -2.21 8.80 -1.37
N PRO A 31 -1.89 8.62 -0.07
CA PRO A 31 -0.52 8.66 0.41
C PRO A 31 0.38 7.57 -0.19
N LYS A 32 1.63 7.93 -0.49
CA LYS A 32 2.65 7.06 -1.08
C LYS A 32 3.70 6.66 -0.04
N ASP A 33 3.24 6.04 1.05
CA ASP A 33 4.12 5.73 2.18
C ASP A 33 5.15 4.64 1.84
N TYR A 34 4.73 3.63 1.06
CA TYR A 34 5.55 2.54 0.56
C TYR A 34 5.10 2.19 -0.86
N THR A 35 5.98 2.44 -1.84
CA THR A 35 5.74 2.22 -3.27
C THR A 35 6.88 1.47 -3.94
N GLY A 36 6.61 0.90 -5.12
CA GLY A 36 7.54 0.08 -5.89
C GLY A 36 8.25 -0.97 -5.04
N ARG A 37 9.59 -0.98 -5.12
CA ARG A 37 10.48 -1.88 -4.36
C ARG A 37 10.39 -1.75 -2.82
N HIS A 38 9.64 -0.79 -2.29
CA HIS A 38 9.43 -0.63 -0.84
C HIS A 38 8.15 -1.30 -0.34
N VAL A 39 7.34 -1.84 -1.25
CA VAL A 39 6.28 -2.80 -0.92
C VAL A 39 6.95 -4.16 -0.70
N THR A 40 7.31 -4.45 0.55
CA THR A 40 7.97 -5.71 0.95
C THR A 40 7.37 -6.26 2.25
N LYS A 41 7.49 -7.59 2.47
CA LYS A 41 7.05 -8.31 3.68
C LYS A 41 7.63 -7.69 4.93
N GLU A 42 8.92 -7.32 4.87
CA GLU A 42 9.66 -6.75 5.99
C GLU A 42 9.07 -5.39 6.38
N ASN A 43 8.85 -4.52 5.40
CA ASN A 43 8.21 -3.22 5.65
C ASN A 43 6.78 -3.38 6.14
N PHE A 44 6.01 -4.30 5.55
CA PHE A 44 4.64 -4.58 5.98
C PHE A 44 4.57 -5.01 7.46
N LEU A 45 5.42 -5.96 7.86
CA LEU A 45 5.49 -6.43 9.25
C LEU A 45 6.02 -5.35 10.20
N ALA A 46 7.06 -4.61 9.83
CA ALA A 46 7.60 -3.52 10.64
C ALA A 46 6.55 -2.40 10.87
N VAL A 47 5.76 -2.09 9.83
CA VAL A 47 4.64 -1.14 9.92
C VAL A 47 3.60 -1.62 10.93
N LEU A 48 3.17 -2.88 10.85
CA LEU A 48 2.17 -3.44 11.76
C LEU A 48 2.67 -3.51 13.21
N ARG A 49 3.96 -3.74 13.41
CA ARG A 49 4.58 -3.76 14.75
C ARG A 49 4.88 -2.36 15.31
N GLY A 50 4.76 -1.30 14.51
CA GLY A 50 5.14 0.05 14.92
C GLY A 50 6.66 0.26 14.99
N GLU A 51 7.46 -0.61 14.36
CA GLU A 51 8.92 -0.65 14.47
C GLU A 51 9.59 0.18 13.38
N ARG A 52 9.57 1.52 13.51
CA ARG A 52 10.12 2.44 12.51
C ARG A 52 11.59 2.17 12.15
N LYS A 53 12.39 1.66 13.10
CA LYS A 53 13.81 1.33 12.89
C LYS A 53 14.03 0.16 11.92
N ASP A 54 13.04 -0.72 11.76
CA ASP A 54 13.14 -1.94 10.97
C ASP A 54 12.58 -1.75 9.55
N VAL A 55 11.94 -0.59 9.31
CA VAL A 55 11.52 -0.14 7.98
C VAL A 55 12.74 0.22 7.12
N LYS A 56 12.72 -0.22 5.85
CA LYS A 56 13.74 0.10 4.84
C LYS A 56 13.14 0.86 3.67
N GLY A 57 13.55 2.13 3.52
CA GLY A 57 13.02 3.03 2.51
C GLY A 57 11.60 3.52 2.80
N GLY A 58 10.94 4.09 1.80
CA GLY A 58 9.61 4.68 1.94
C GLY A 58 9.59 5.91 2.85
N SER A 59 8.42 6.24 3.37
CA SER A 59 8.18 7.39 4.25
C SER A 59 8.63 7.16 5.71
N GLY A 60 8.76 5.90 6.12
CA GLY A 60 8.97 5.53 7.53
C GLY A 60 7.72 5.65 8.41
N LYS A 61 6.53 5.89 7.83
CA LYS A 61 5.26 5.86 8.58
C LYS A 61 4.96 4.44 9.03
N VAL A 62 4.68 4.24 10.31
CA VAL A 62 4.33 2.95 10.90
C VAL A 62 3.08 3.09 11.77
N LEU A 63 2.50 1.97 12.19
CA LEU A 63 1.40 1.96 13.15
C LEU A 63 1.93 2.24 14.56
N ALA A 64 2.08 3.52 14.91
CA ALA A 64 2.45 3.96 16.26
C ALA A 64 1.22 3.99 17.19
N SER A 65 0.48 2.89 17.25
CA SER A 65 -0.76 2.76 18.02
C SER A 65 -0.52 2.62 19.52
N LYS A 66 -1.55 2.97 20.30
CA LYS A 66 -1.63 2.79 21.76
C LYS A 66 -2.64 1.70 22.12
N ALA A 67 -2.70 1.33 23.39
CA ALA A 67 -3.49 0.20 23.90
C ALA A 67 -5.00 0.22 23.56
N TYR A 68 -5.58 1.39 23.29
CA TYR A 68 -7.02 1.55 23.01
C TYR A 68 -7.31 1.99 21.57
N ASP A 69 -6.27 2.13 20.73
CA ASP A 69 -6.46 2.49 19.34
C ASP A 69 -7.06 1.30 18.57
N ARG A 70 -7.94 1.62 17.61
CA ARG A 70 -8.53 0.61 16.72
C ARG A 70 -7.77 0.60 15.41
N VAL A 71 -7.35 -0.59 15.00
CA VAL A 71 -6.57 -0.80 13.77
C VAL A 71 -7.49 -1.41 12.73
N PHE A 72 -7.52 -0.80 11.54
CA PHE A 72 -8.13 -1.38 10.35
C PHE A 72 -7.02 -1.75 9.36
N LEU A 73 -7.00 -3.00 8.92
CA LEU A 73 -6.05 -3.52 7.94
C LEU A 73 -6.80 -4.03 6.72
N TYR A 74 -6.38 -3.59 5.54
CA TYR A 74 -6.91 -4.04 4.27
C TYR A 74 -5.77 -4.53 3.37
N ASN A 75 -5.92 -5.73 2.79
CA ASN A 75 -4.99 -6.30 1.83
C ASN A 75 -5.79 -6.78 0.60
N SER A 76 -5.28 -6.45 -0.58
CA SER A 76 -5.78 -6.93 -1.86
C SER A 76 -4.58 -7.29 -2.74
N SER A 77 -4.41 -8.57 -3.02
CA SER A 77 -3.34 -9.13 -3.86
C SER A 77 -3.77 -10.54 -4.32
N HIS A 78 -2.87 -11.22 -5.02
CA HIS A 78 -2.92 -12.66 -5.19
C HIS A 78 -2.59 -13.39 -3.87
N GLY A 79 -3.18 -14.57 -3.69
CA GLY A 79 -2.97 -15.42 -2.52
C GLY A 79 -2.62 -16.85 -2.92
N GLU A 80 -1.99 -17.56 -2.00
CA GLU A 80 -1.66 -18.98 -2.10
C GLU A 80 -2.00 -19.71 -0.79
N LEU A 81 -1.85 -21.03 -0.78
CA LEU A 81 -2.06 -21.82 0.43
C LEU A 81 -1.08 -21.38 1.52
N GLY A 82 -1.60 -20.73 2.56
CA GLY A 82 -0.83 -20.30 3.72
C GLY A 82 -0.23 -18.89 3.62
N GLY A 83 -0.48 -18.12 2.56
CA GLY A 83 0.06 -16.76 2.46
C GLY A 83 -0.43 -15.90 1.31
N PHE A 84 0.07 -14.67 1.29
CA PHE A 84 -0.10 -13.73 0.19
C PHE A 84 1.12 -13.78 -0.73
N HIS A 85 0.88 -13.72 -2.03
CA HIS A 85 1.94 -13.58 -3.02
C HIS A 85 2.38 -12.12 -3.11
N ASP A 86 3.68 -11.90 -3.32
CA ASP A 86 4.29 -10.58 -3.59
C ASP A 86 4.15 -9.53 -2.47
N ALA A 87 3.91 -9.97 -1.24
CA ALA A 87 4.10 -9.11 -0.07
C ALA A 87 5.58 -8.83 0.14
#